data_AF-A0A2E0RZY2-F1
#
_entry.id   AF-A0A2E0RZY2-F1
#
_cell.length_a   1.000
_cell.length_b   1.000
_cell.length_c   1.000
_cell.angle_alpha   90.00
_cell.angle_beta   90.00
_cell.angle_gamma   90.00
#
_symmetry.space_group_name_H-M   'P 1'
#
loop_
_entity.id
_entity.type
_entity.pdbx_description
1 polymer ?
#
loop_
_entity_poly.entity_id
_entity_poly.type
_entity_poly.pdbx_seq_one_letter_code
_entity_poly.pdbx_strand_id
1 'polypeptide(L)'
;MIKNSCITLLLALILIVILSGCSNNTDKDIDNDVSSTEEIDIVDEVLPDEVGDAGDSFELDNLPDTDISETGEEKQTVEIVEVENEVPPTPEAEKEVVSDLDPEIDQELHEMDKILLKALSRSRDICDDIIDLEQRDMCRIAADKGMDIEDIIDMMESMGTINCDILEDEQLRIACEAAVELHLIDASDDGPENEVAEKQLDNNTTSTEIEIINYTDYSISDLENWIYLAESKMKSRRARILFFIYPVGDLKRPEEPVRSDYADRVFLAHEVLLTQTDIESILDQIEDWFAGDPCLDSRDIKRNLSDYRSWLENGADASTMHGVCEETRIVAMGVTENMRLYEPLENFQNFLIHELYHAFQQDLEMEGKCRDMRERDERNSNSYWLVEGAAHYFATWLVAEINNTPDHESQILELALRLFEREGEDMGLDKWGAAALNLMVKQNQITEDSILDGSLFHNCDRELVFNNNNPEIQKIKDSWNLIEKVGDAYVFKSEALN
;
A
#
# COMPACT_ATOMS: atom_id res chain seq x y z
N MET A 1 -48.15 5.45 -27.02
CA MET A 1 -47.44 4.60 -28.00
C MET A 1 -46.71 5.46 -29.05
N ILE A 2 -45.73 6.29 -28.65
CA ILE A 2 -44.91 7.07 -29.62
C ILE A 2 -43.40 7.05 -29.25
N LYS A 3 -43.01 6.99 -27.96
CA LYS A 3 -41.59 6.98 -27.54
C LYS A 3 -40.77 5.73 -27.95
N ASN A 4 -41.38 4.59 -28.29
CA ASN A 4 -40.64 3.34 -28.58
C ASN A 4 -40.21 3.16 -30.05
N SER A 5 -40.47 4.10 -30.96
CA SER A 5 -40.18 3.92 -32.40
C SER A 5 -38.85 4.52 -32.89
N CYS A 6 -38.19 5.40 -32.12
CA CYS A 6 -36.89 5.97 -32.53
C CYS A 6 -35.73 5.01 -32.25
N ILE A 7 -35.72 4.37 -31.08
CA ILE A 7 -34.64 3.49 -30.61
C ILE A 7 -34.48 2.26 -31.54
N THR A 8 -35.60 1.68 -32.00
CA THR A 8 -35.58 0.53 -32.93
C THR A 8 -35.05 0.89 -34.32
N LEU A 9 -35.17 2.15 -34.75
CA LEU A 9 -34.66 2.60 -36.04
C LEU A 9 -33.13 2.83 -36.00
N LEU A 10 -32.62 3.29 -34.86
CA LEU A 10 -31.19 3.52 -34.64
C LEU A 10 -30.41 2.19 -34.57
N LEU A 11 -30.90 1.23 -33.77
CA LEU A 11 -30.30 -0.11 -33.65
C LEU A 11 -30.30 -0.89 -34.97
N ALA A 12 -31.33 -0.70 -35.82
CA ALA A 12 -31.43 -1.36 -37.12
C ALA A 12 -30.38 -0.86 -38.15
N LEU A 13 -29.87 0.36 -37.99
CA LEU A 13 -28.81 0.92 -38.85
C LEU A 13 -27.42 0.37 -38.46
N ILE A 14 -27.14 0.31 -37.16
CA ILE A 14 -25.85 -0.17 -36.63
C ILE A 14 -25.62 -1.65 -37.00
N LEU A 15 -26.65 -2.49 -36.91
CA LEU A 15 -26.52 -3.93 -37.18
C LEU A 15 -26.21 -4.28 -38.65
N ILE A 16 -26.46 -3.37 -39.60
CA ILE A 16 -26.20 -3.58 -41.03
C ILE A 16 -24.72 -3.39 -41.38
N VAL A 17 -24.02 -2.51 -40.66
CA VAL A 17 -22.59 -2.23 -40.87
C VAL A 17 -21.74 -3.44 -40.45
N ILE A 18 -22.03 -4.01 -39.28
CA ILE A 18 -21.20 -5.06 -38.65
C ILE A 18 -21.26 -6.40 -39.40
N LEU A 19 -22.38 -6.73 -40.07
CA LEU A 19 -22.59 -8.03 -40.71
C LEU A 19 -21.98 -8.18 -42.13
N SER A 20 -21.14 -7.25 -42.57
CA SER A 20 -20.58 -7.23 -43.93
C SER A 20 -19.14 -7.75 -44.06
N GLY A 21 -18.52 -8.25 -42.98
CA GLY A 21 -17.06 -8.43 -42.87
C GLY A 21 -16.48 -9.85 -42.69
N CYS A 22 -17.23 -10.94 -42.89
CA CYS A 22 -16.71 -12.31 -42.67
C CYS A 22 -16.16 -12.97 -43.96
N SER A 23 -14.93 -13.51 -43.93
CA SER A 23 -14.63 -14.88 -44.44
C SER A 23 -13.15 -15.31 -44.40
N ASN A 24 -12.91 -16.56 -43.95
CA ASN A 24 -11.84 -17.49 -44.39
C ASN A 24 -10.37 -17.16 -44.02
N ASN A 25 -9.39 -18.08 -43.95
CA ASN A 25 -9.28 -19.56 -43.81
C ASN A 25 -7.77 -19.89 -43.57
N THR A 26 -7.28 -21.04 -43.07
CA THR A 26 -7.69 -22.11 -42.11
C THR A 26 -6.51 -23.11 -42.00
N ASP A 27 -6.46 -23.90 -40.92
CA ASP A 27 -5.96 -25.29 -40.88
C ASP A 27 -4.43 -25.63 -40.93
N LYS A 28 -4.00 -26.40 -39.89
CA LYS A 28 -3.25 -27.69 -39.97
C LYS A 28 -1.71 -27.75 -40.15
N ASP A 29 -0.99 -28.76 -39.63
CA ASP A 29 -1.18 -29.71 -38.48
C ASP A 29 0.07 -30.62 -38.31
N ILE A 30 0.17 -31.36 -37.18
CA ILE A 30 0.67 -32.77 -37.07
C ILE A 30 2.18 -33.10 -37.22
N ASP A 31 2.83 -33.36 -36.06
CA ASP A 31 3.33 -34.70 -35.59
C ASP A 31 4.84 -34.99 -35.26
N ASN A 32 5.00 -35.56 -34.04
CA ASN A 32 5.84 -36.72 -33.60
C ASN A 32 7.38 -36.64 -33.51
N ASP A 33 8.09 -37.40 -32.62
CA ASP A 33 7.80 -38.14 -31.36
C ASP A 33 9.13 -38.78 -30.83
N VAL A 34 9.12 -39.42 -29.64
CA VAL A 34 10.06 -40.47 -29.12
C VAL A 34 11.40 -40.06 -28.45
N SER A 35 11.30 -39.87 -27.13
CA SER A 35 12.14 -40.38 -26.00
C SER A 35 13.63 -40.79 -26.13
N SER A 36 14.37 -40.58 -25.03
CA SER A 36 15.11 -41.67 -24.35
C SER A 36 15.40 -41.36 -22.86
N THR A 37 15.30 -42.35 -21.98
CA THR A 37 15.61 -42.30 -20.54
C THR A 37 16.90 -43.06 -20.21
N GLU A 38 17.67 -42.63 -19.21
CA GLU A 38 18.52 -43.55 -18.42
C GLU A 38 18.73 -43.02 -16.98
N GLU A 39 18.93 -43.93 -16.04
CA GLU A 39 19.03 -43.69 -14.59
C GLU A 39 20.50 -43.54 -14.12
N ILE A 40 20.72 -43.09 -12.88
CA ILE A 40 21.67 -43.69 -11.91
C ILE A 40 21.51 -43.03 -10.53
N ASP A 41 21.34 -43.85 -9.49
CA ASP A 41 21.38 -43.42 -8.08
C ASP A 41 22.81 -43.12 -7.59
N ILE A 42 22.93 -42.27 -6.57
CA ILE A 42 23.78 -42.52 -5.40
C ILE A 42 23.18 -41.76 -4.19
N VAL A 43 23.21 -42.40 -3.03
CA VAL A 43 22.72 -41.88 -1.74
C VAL A 43 23.91 -41.45 -0.88
N ASP A 44 23.81 -40.31 -0.19
CA ASP A 44 24.37 -40.15 1.15
C ASP A 44 23.57 -39.09 1.94
N GLU A 45 23.69 -39.11 3.28
CA GLU A 45 22.66 -38.66 4.23
C GLU A 45 23.17 -37.56 5.18
N VAL A 46 22.75 -36.29 5.00
CA VAL A 46 22.94 -35.20 5.99
C VAL A 46 21.74 -34.24 5.98
N LEU A 47 21.12 -34.11 7.16
CA LEU A 47 20.38 -33.00 7.81
C LEU A 47 19.79 -31.83 6.97
N PRO A 48 18.62 -31.28 7.38
CA PRO A 48 17.85 -30.33 6.57
C PRO A 48 18.55 -28.97 6.38
N ASP A 49 18.53 -28.49 5.14
CA ASP A 49 18.71 -27.08 4.82
C ASP A 49 17.47 -26.29 5.27
N GLU A 50 17.66 -25.24 6.06
CA GLU A 50 16.69 -24.16 6.16
C GLU A 50 16.77 -23.36 4.85
N VAL A 51 15.90 -23.71 3.89
CA VAL A 51 15.67 -22.91 2.69
C VAL A 51 15.17 -21.55 3.16
N GLY A 52 15.93 -20.49 2.88
CA GLY A 52 15.52 -19.14 3.21
C GLY A 52 14.25 -18.79 2.45
N ASP A 53 13.16 -18.53 3.18
CA ASP A 53 11.93 -18.02 2.57
C ASP A 53 12.08 -16.53 2.28
N ALA A 54 11.59 -16.10 1.11
CA ALA A 54 11.73 -14.74 0.62
C ALA A 54 10.56 -13.88 1.10
N GLY A 55 10.43 -13.77 2.43
CA GLY A 55 9.54 -12.80 3.08
C GLY A 55 10.10 -11.38 3.00
N ASP A 56 10.50 -10.94 1.80
CA ASP A 56 10.97 -9.59 1.53
C ASP A 56 9.76 -8.65 1.46
N SER A 57 9.65 -7.73 2.41
CA SER A 57 8.71 -6.62 2.36
C SER A 57 9.10 -5.66 1.22
N PHE A 58 8.61 -5.97 0.02
CA PHE A 58 9.08 -5.38 -1.23
C PHE A 58 8.94 -3.85 -1.28
N GLU A 59 10.08 -3.15 -1.38
CA GLU A 59 10.11 -1.68 -1.44
C GLU A 59 9.55 -1.11 -2.75
N LEU A 60 9.05 0.13 -2.67
CA LEU A 60 8.46 0.87 -3.78
C LEU A 60 9.52 1.42 -4.75
N ASP A 61 9.42 1.01 -6.02
CA ASP A 61 9.95 1.62 -7.25
C ASP A 61 11.29 2.39 -7.17
N ASN A 62 12.39 1.71 -7.52
CA ASN A 62 13.65 2.35 -7.94
C ASN A 62 14.01 2.02 -9.41
N LEU A 63 13.62 2.91 -10.34
CA LEU A 63 14.09 2.91 -11.73
C LEU A 63 15.22 3.95 -11.92
N PRO A 64 16.47 3.55 -12.19
CA PRO A 64 17.55 4.48 -12.48
C PRO A 64 17.55 4.95 -13.94
N ASP A 65 17.31 6.25 -14.15
CA ASP A 65 17.61 6.94 -15.41
C ASP A 65 19.09 6.76 -15.78
N THR A 66 19.37 6.24 -16.98
CA THR A 66 20.73 5.99 -17.48
C THR A 66 21.14 7.03 -18.52
N ASP A 67 21.64 8.19 -18.05
CA ASP A 67 22.24 9.22 -18.91
C ASP A 67 23.71 8.88 -19.28
N ILE A 68 24.16 9.34 -20.45
CA ILE A 68 25.28 8.76 -21.19
C ILE A 68 26.60 9.50 -20.92
N SER A 69 27.68 8.75 -20.69
CA SER A 69 29.04 9.25 -20.94
C SER A 69 30.01 8.16 -21.46
N GLU A 70 30.80 8.51 -22.47
CA GLU A 70 31.79 7.64 -23.11
C GLU A 70 33.19 7.78 -22.46
N THR A 71 33.97 6.68 -22.42
CA THR A 71 35.44 6.55 -22.60
C THR A 71 35.94 5.27 -21.89
N GLY A 72 36.95 4.53 -22.35
CA GLY A 72 37.79 4.62 -23.55
C GLY A 72 38.52 3.29 -23.84
N GLU A 73 39.35 3.21 -24.88
CA GLU A 73 39.94 1.96 -25.41
C GLU A 73 41.20 1.43 -24.66
N GLU A 74 41.39 0.09 -24.64
CA GLU A 74 42.57 -0.67 -25.17
C GLU A 74 42.44 -2.17 -24.74
N LYS A 75 42.27 -3.19 -25.60
CA LYS A 75 43.05 -3.75 -26.75
C LYS A 75 44.31 -4.56 -26.39
N GLN A 76 44.21 -5.92 -26.43
CA GLN A 76 44.97 -6.84 -27.32
C GLN A 76 44.65 -8.33 -27.00
N THR A 77 44.10 -9.14 -27.94
CA THR A 77 44.76 -10.12 -28.87
C THR A 77 45.58 -11.23 -28.18
N VAL A 78 45.64 -12.51 -28.61
CA VAL A 78 45.54 -13.19 -29.94
C VAL A 78 45.04 -14.66 -29.71
N GLU A 79 44.77 -15.62 -30.61
CA GLU A 79 44.86 -15.82 -32.08
C GLU A 79 43.93 -16.98 -32.54
N ILE A 80 43.33 -16.92 -33.74
CA ILE A 80 42.79 -18.09 -34.51
C ILE A 80 43.12 -17.86 -36.01
N VAL A 81 43.34 -18.94 -36.77
CA VAL A 81 44.02 -18.95 -38.08
C VAL A 81 43.09 -19.29 -39.28
N GLU A 82 43.08 -18.38 -40.27
CA GLU A 82 42.90 -18.53 -41.75
C GLU A 82 41.71 -19.35 -42.34
N VAL A 83 40.73 -18.74 -43.06
CA VAL A 83 40.69 -18.32 -44.52
C VAL A 83 40.29 -19.51 -45.44
N GLU A 84 39.34 -19.46 -46.41
CA GLU A 84 39.03 -18.56 -47.56
C GLU A 84 37.49 -18.26 -47.70
N ASN A 85 37.01 -17.03 -48.02
CA ASN A 85 36.70 -16.40 -49.34
C ASN A 85 35.60 -17.13 -50.19
N GLU A 86 34.67 -16.50 -50.93
CA GLU A 86 34.52 -15.16 -51.56
C GLU A 86 33.04 -14.62 -51.49
N VAL A 87 32.76 -13.35 -51.09
CA VAL A 87 32.43 -12.13 -51.89
C VAL A 87 30.92 -11.79 -52.07
N PRO A 88 30.46 -10.49 -51.99
CA PRO A 88 29.04 -10.12 -51.79
C PRO A 88 28.43 -9.14 -52.84
N PRO A 89 27.20 -8.64 -52.60
CA PRO A 89 26.78 -7.27 -52.95
C PRO A 89 26.27 -6.49 -51.70
N THR A 90 27.03 -5.52 -51.19
CA THR A 90 26.84 -4.04 -51.32
C THR A 90 25.66 -3.41 -50.53
N PRO A 91 25.91 -2.43 -49.64
CA PRO A 91 24.87 -1.65 -48.95
C PRO A 91 24.49 -0.35 -49.71
N GLU A 92 23.21 0.01 -49.75
CA GLU A 92 22.73 1.37 -50.01
C GLU A 92 21.21 1.47 -49.78
N ALA A 93 20.77 2.33 -48.84
CA ALA A 93 19.51 3.11 -48.83
C ALA A 93 19.08 3.50 -47.40
N GLU A 94 19.45 4.70 -46.95
CA GLU A 94 18.65 5.39 -45.94
C GLU A 94 17.31 5.81 -46.57
N LYS A 95 16.17 5.50 -45.93
CA LYS A 95 14.95 6.28 -46.15
C LYS A 95 13.91 6.15 -45.04
N GLU A 96 13.91 7.19 -44.22
CA GLU A 96 12.73 7.84 -43.61
C GLU A 96 11.38 7.40 -44.24
N VAL A 97 10.56 6.72 -43.42
CA VAL A 97 9.10 6.64 -43.58
C VAL A 97 8.48 6.76 -42.19
N VAL A 98 8.00 7.95 -41.86
CA VAL A 98 6.93 8.08 -40.86
C VAL A 98 5.67 7.53 -41.53
N SER A 99 5.10 6.45 -41.00
CA SER A 99 3.89 5.85 -41.57
C SER A 99 2.65 6.49 -40.95
N ASP A 100 2.11 7.46 -41.68
CA ASP A 100 0.70 7.88 -41.72
C ASP A 100 -0.23 7.17 -40.71
N LEU A 101 -0.69 7.92 -39.69
CA LEU A 101 -1.98 7.61 -39.06
C LEU A 101 -3.08 7.73 -40.12
N ASP A 102 -4.12 6.91 -40.02
CA ASP A 102 -5.25 7.01 -40.94
C ASP A 102 -5.89 8.41 -40.82
N PRO A 103 -6.05 9.17 -41.91
CA PRO A 103 -6.64 10.50 -41.86
C PRO A 103 -8.11 10.50 -41.38
N GLU A 104 -8.79 9.35 -41.38
CA GLU A 104 -10.11 9.21 -40.76
C GLU A 104 -9.99 9.17 -39.21
N ILE A 105 -8.95 8.51 -38.66
CA ILE A 105 -8.64 8.48 -37.21
C ILE A 105 -8.11 9.83 -36.72
N ASP A 106 -7.19 10.46 -37.47
CA ASP A 106 -6.62 11.78 -37.13
C ASP A 106 -7.71 12.87 -37.13
N GLN A 107 -8.72 12.73 -38.00
CA GLN A 107 -9.89 13.61 -38.02
C GLN A 107 -10.87 13.33 -36.86
N GLU A 108 -11.05 12.08 -36.42
CA GLU A 108 -11.88 11.76 -35.24
C GLU A 108 -11.26 12.27 -33.94
N LEU A 109 -9.96 12.06 -33.71
CA LEU A 109 -9.23 12.65 -32.57
C LEU A 109 -9.41 14.18 -32.53
N HIS A 110 -9.21 14.84 -33.68
CA HIS A 110 -9.25 16.29 -33.75
C HIS A 110 -10.66 16.90 -33.63
N GLU A 111 -11.74 16.11 -33.72
CA GLU A 111 -13.09 16.55 -33.33
C GLU A 111 -13.40 16.21 -31.85
N MET A 112 -12.86 15.11 -31.30
CA MET A 112 -12.93 14.84 -29.85
C MET A 112 -12.27 15.94 -29.02
N ASP A 113 -11.07 16.39 -29.40
CA ASP A 113 -10.37 17.51 -28.75
C ASP A 113 -11.23 18.79 -28.72
N LYS A 114 -11.95 19.09 -29.79
CA LYS A 114 -12.83 20.27 -29.88
C LYS A 114 -14.07 20.16 -29.00
N ILE A 115 -14.57 18.94 -28.81
CA ILE A 115 -15.69 18.68 -27.89
C ILE A 115 -15.20 18.83 -26.45
N LEU A 116 -14.05 18.25 -26.11
CA LEU A 116 -13.44 18.33 -24.78
C LEU A 116 -13.09 19.77 -24.39
N LEU A 117 -12.34 20.50 -25.25
CA LEU A 117 -12.01 21.91 -25.03
C LEU A 117 -13.25 22.81 -24.88
N LYS A 118 -14.37 22.46 -25.52
CA LYS A 118 -15.63 23.19 -25.41
C LYS A 118 -16.43 22.83 -24.16
N ALA A 119 -16.24 21.64 -23.59
CA ALA A 119 -16.73 21.30 -22.25
C ALA A 119 -15.91 22.03 -21.17
N LEU A 120 -14.57 21.93 -21.23
CA LEU A 120 -13.62 22.60 -20.33
C LEU A 120 -13.81 24.12 -20.29
N SER A 121 -14.00 24.76 -21.45
CA SER A 121 -14.33 26.20 -21.50
C SER A 121 -15.62 26.53 -20.74
N ARG A 122 -16.62 25.64 -20.80
CA ARG A 122 -17.95 25.90 -20.25
C ARG A 122 -18.05 25.61 -18.75
N SER A 123 -17.30 24.66 -18.21
CA SER A 123 -17.14 24.51 -16.76
C SER A 123 -16.35 25.69 -16.19
N ARG A 124 -15.28 26.14 -16.86
CA ARG A 124 -14.53 27.34 -16.45
C ARG A 124 -15.39 28.60 -16.44
N ASP A 125 -16.19 28.83 -17.48
CA ASP A 125 -17.10 29.98 -17.57
C ASP A 125 -18.07 30.04 -16.37
N ILE A 126 -18.50 28.90 -15.85
CA ILE A 126 -19.43 28.80 -14.71
C ILE A 126 -18.73 29.03 -13.37
N CYS A 127 -17.49 28.58 -13.21
CA CYS A 127 -16.70 28.90 -12.02
C CYS A 127 -16.50 30.43 -11.88
N ASP A 128 -16.33 31.15 -12.99
CA ASP A 128 -15.99 32.58 -12.96
C ASP A 128 -17.09 33.48 -12.35
N ASP A 129 -18.35 33.01 -12.28
CA ASP A 129 -19.47 33.70 -11.60
C ASP A 129 -19.45 33.51 -10.06
N ILE A 130 -18.59 32.64 -9.51
CA ILE A 130 -18.48 32.42 -8.06
C ILE A 130 -17.81 33.63 -7.39
N ILE A 131 -18.52 34.24 -6.44
CA ILE A 131 -18.09 35.45 -5.73
C ILE A 131 -16.99 35.14 -4.70
N ASP A 132 -17.07 34.00 -4.01
CA ASP A 132 -16.01 33.60 -3.08
C ASP A 132 -14.72 33.23 -3.83
N LEU A 133 -13.59 33.70 -3.31
CA LEU A 133 -12.30 33.57 -4.00
C LEU A 133 -11.74 32.15 -3.90
N GLU A 134 -11.98 31.47 -2.78
CA GLU A 134 -11.42 30.15 -2.48
C GLU A 134 -12.22 29.05 -3.18
N GLN A 135 -13.56 29.11 -3.08
CA GLN A 135 -14.45 28.23 -3.85
C GLN A 135 -14.28 28.40 -5.36
N ARG A 136 -14.17 29.64 -5.87
CA ARG A 136 -13.95 29.86 -7.31
C ARG A 136 -12.66 29.24 -7.79
N ASP A 137 -11.55 29.52 -7.10
CA ASP A 137 -10.25 29.11 -7.60
C ASP A 137 -10.05 27.59 -7.42
N MET A 138 -10.76 26.92 -6.49
CA MET A 138 -10.91 25.46 -6.46
C MET A 138 -11.80 24.91 -7.58
N CYS A 139 -12.96 25.51 -7.87
CA CYS A 139 -13.81 25.16 -9.01
C CYS A 139 -13.00 25.21 -10.33
N ARG A 140 -12.19 26.26 -10.50
CA ARG A 140 -11.28 26.41 -11.66
C ARG A 140 -10.24 25.29 -11.72
N ILE A 141 -9.67 24.87 -10.59
CA ILE A 141 -8.72 23.74 -10.54
C ILE A 141 -9.40 22.41 -10.91
N ALA A 142 -10.65 22.18 -10.48
CA ALA A 142 -11.43 21.02 -10.87
C ALA A 142 -11.76 21.02 -12.38
N ALA A 143 -12.20 22.17 -12.90
CA ALA A 143 -12.46 22.38 -14.32
C ALA A 143 -11.19 22.22 -15.19
N ASP A 144 -10.04 22.76 -14.76
CA ASP A 144 -8.76 22.61 -15.47
C ASP A 144 -8.18 21.18 -15.39
N LYS A 145 -8.65 20.36 -14.43
CA LYS A 145 -8.39 18.91 -14.37
C LYS A 145 -9.35 18.08 -15.23
N GLY A 146 -10.39 18.68 -15.80
CA GLY A 146 -11.36 17.97 -16.64
C GLY A 146 -12.40 17.14 -15.89
N MET A 147 -12.66 17.44 -14.61
CA MET A 147 -13.89 17.00 -13.94
C MET A 147 -15.12 17.53 -14.70
N ASP A 148 -16.22 16.78 -14.70
CA ASP A 148 -17.44 17.24 -15.37
C ASP A 148 -18.24 18.23 -14.51
N ILE A 149 -19.30 18.79 -15.08
CA ILE A 149 -20.08 19.85 -14.43
C ILE A 149 -20.93 19.32 -13.26
N GLU A 150 -21.33 18.06 -13.29
CA GLU A 150 -22.12 17.41 -12.25
C GLU A 150 -21.18 17.06 -11.08
N ASP A 151 -19.99 16.48 -11.36
CA ASP A 151 -18.93 16.28 -10.35
C ASP A 151 -18.52 17.57 -9.62
N ILE A 152 -18.40 18.69 -10.34
CA ILE A 152 -18.01 20.00 -9.78
C ILE A 152 -19.10 20.58 -8.88
N ILE A 153 -20.38 20.36 -9.23
CA ILE A 153 -21.52 20.80 -8.41
C ILE A 153 -21.60 19.95 -7.14
N ASP A 154 -21.54 18.63 -7.23
CA ASP A 154 -21.53 17.71 -6.07
C ASP A 154 -20.37 18.02 -5.11
N MET A 155 -19.18 18.34 -5.65
CA MET A 155 -18.04 18.82 -4.87
C MET A 155 -18.37 20.12 -4.10
N MET A 156 -19.03 21.09 -4.74
CA MET A 156 -19.44 22.35 -4.09
C MET A 156 -20.58 22.14 -3.07
N GLU A 157 -21.52 21.24 -3.31
CA GLU A 157 -22.57 20.88 -2.35
C GLU A 157 -21.96 20.27 -1.07
N SER A 158 -20.92 19.45 -1.21
CA SER A 158 -20.20 18.86 -0.06
C SER A 158 -19.54 19.88 0.88
N MET A 159 -19.34 21.14 0.44
CA MET A 159 -18.75 22.22 1.24
C MET A 159 -19.76 22.99 2.12
N GLY A 160 -21.07 22.76 1.94
CA GLY A 160 -22.12 23.22 2.83
C GLY A 160 -22.79 24.57 2.49
N THR A 161 -24.13 24.59 2.63
CA THR A 161 -25.02 25.78 2.62
C THR A 161 -24.85 26.75 1.44
N ILE A 162 -25.46 26.41 0.30
CA ILE A 162 -25.61 27.34 -0.83
C ILE A 162 -26.73 28.35 -0.54
N ASN A 163 -26.40 29.64 -0.49
CA ASN A 163 -27.41 30.71 -0.44
C ASN A 163 -27.89 31.06 -1.85
N CYS A 164 -29.08 30.59 -2.21
CA CYS A 164 -29.68 30.80 -3.54
C CYS A 164 -29.84 32.28 -3.94
N ASP A 165 -30.01 33.22 -3.00
CA ASP A 165 -30.18 34.66 -3.32
C ASP A 165 -28.92 35.32 -3.89
N ILE A 166 -27.78 34.64 -3.89
CA ILE A 166 -26.51 35.11 -4.48
C ILE A 166 -26.46 34.89 -6.01
N LEU A 167 -27.33 34.04 -6.55
CA LEU A 167 -27.35 33.69 -7.98
C LEU A 167 -28.01 34.79 -8.84
N GLU A 168 -27.23 35.49 -9.68
CA GLU A 168 -27.76 36.53 -10.58
C GLU A 168 -28.60 35.97 -11.75
N ASP A 169 -28.44 34.70 -12.13
CA ASP A 169 -29.26 34.05 -13.16
C ASP A 169 -30.59 33.52 -12.58
N GLU A 170 -31.70 33.96 -13.18
CA GLU A 170 -33.05 33.67 -12.72
C GLU A 170 -33.49 32.21 -12.94
N GLN A 171 -32.87 31.44 -13.86
CA GLN A 171 -33.15 30.01 -14.01
C GLN A 171 -32.41 29.18 -12.96
N LEU A 172 -31.13 29.49 -12.71
CA LEU A 172 -30.33 28.85 -11.67
C LEU A 172 -30.92 29.12 -10.27
N ARG A 173 -31.34 30.35 -9.98
CA ARG A 173 -31.97 30.68 -8.69
C ARG A 173 -33.27 29.90 -8.45
N ILE A 174 -34.12 29.77 -9.47
CA ILE A 174 -35.37 28.97 -9.40
C ILE A 174 -35.06 27.47 -9.22
N ALA A 175 -33.98 26.94 -9.81
CA ALA A 175 -33.57 25.56 -9.61
C ALA A 175 -33.07 25.31 -8.17
N CYS A 176 -32.28 26.24 -7.64
CA CYS A 176 -31.79 26.22 -6.25
C CYS A 176 -32.95 26.29 -5.23
N GLU A 177 -33.87 27.24 -5.39
CA GLU A 177 -35.10 27.35 -4.57
C GLU A 177 -35.91 26.04 -4.57
N ALA A 178 -36.04 25.37 -5.72
CA ALA A 178 -36.77 24.10 -5.84
C ALA A 178 -36.04 22.91 -5.21
N ALA A 179 -34.70 22.90 -5.20
CA ALA A 179 -33.90 21.87 -4.53
C ALA A 179 -34.01 21.97 -3.00
N VAL A 180 -34.02 23.19 -2.46
CA VAL A 180 -34.29 23.44 -1.03
C VAL A 180 -35.71 23.01 -0.64
N GLU A 181 -36.74 23.37 -1.41
CA GLU A 181 -38.13 22.94 -1.10
C GLU A 181 -38.28 21.41 -1.09
N LEU A 182 -37.53 20.70 -1.95
CA LEU A 182 -37.48 19.23 -2.00
C LEU A 182 -36.60 18.58 -0.91
N HIS A 183 -35.94 19.35 -0.04
CA HIS A 183 -35.01 18.87 0.99
C HIS A 183 -33.82 18.09 0.40
N LEU A 184 -33.33 18.51 -0.77
CA LEU A 184 -32.13 17.96 -1.39
C LEU A 184 -30.85 18.67 -0.94
N ILE A 185 -30.98 19.92 -0.49
CA ILE A 185 -29.92 20.75 0.10
C ILE A 185 -30.48 21.51 1.31
N ASP A 186 -29.66 21.68 2.35
CA ASP A 186 -30.03 22.39 3.58
C ASP A 186 -29.66 23.88 3.50
N ALA A 187 -30.56 24.76 3.96
CA ALA A 187 -30.41 26.21 3.88
C ALA A 187 -30.49 26.84 5.27
N SER A 188 -29.38 27.45 5.73
CA SER A 188 -29.30 28.17 7.00
C SER A 188 -29.76 29.63 6.85
N ASP A 189 -30.83 30.00 7.56
CA ASP A 189 -31.22 31.39 7.82
C ASP A 189 -30.70 31.84 9.20
N ASP A 190 -30.64 33.16 9.40
CA ASP A 190 -30.11 33.90 10.55
C ASP A 190 -28.59 33.83 10.85
N GLY A 191 -28.07 34.94 11.36
CA GLY A 191 -26.64 35.22 11.57
C GLY A 191 -26.13 35.09 13.02
N PRO A 192 -24.90 35.56 13.31
CA PRO A 192 -24.17 35.14 14.51
C PRO A 192 -24.51 35.93 15.79
N GLU A 193 -24.96 35.23 16.83
CA GLU A 193 -24.81 35.66 18.23
C GLU A 193 -23.95 34.66 19.03
N ASN A 194 -23.17 35.18 19.98
CA ASN A 194 -22.29 34.36 20.83
C ASN A 194 -23.03 33.91 22.09
N GLU A 195 -23.00 32.62 22.42
CA GLU A 195 -23.05 32.21 23.83
C GLU A 195 -22.10 31.04 24.11
N VAL A 196 -21.52 31.01 25.31
CA VAL A 196 -20.42 30.11 25.69
C VAL A 196 -20.97 28.81 26.26
N ALA A 197 -20.70 27.70 25.58
CA ALA A 197 -21.08 26.34 26.00
C ALA A 197 -19.84 25.48 26.34
N GLU A 198 -19.12 25.81 27.43
CA GLU A 198 -18.19 24.85 28.04
C GLU A 198 -18.97 23.67 28.65
N LYS A 199 -18.59 22.44 28.28
CA LYS A 199 -19.07 21.13 28.79
C LYS A 199 -20.47 20.75 28.26
N GLN A 200 -20.69 19.51 27.82
CA GLN A 200 -19.99 18.26 28.11
C GLN A 200 -19.65 17.47 26.83
N LEU A 201 -18.43 16.95 26.75
CA LEU A 201 -18.03 15.93 25.77
C LEU A 201 -17.24 14.82 26.50
N ASP A 202 -17.95 14.13 27.39
CA ASP A 202 -17.49 12.93 28.10
C ASP A 202 -18.60 11.87 28.00
N ASN A 203 -18.23 10.60 27.77
CA ASN A 203 -19.11 9.44 27.51
C ASN A 203 -19.65 9.28 26.07
N ASN A 204 -18.77 9.39 25.07
CA ASN A 204 -18.83 8.44 23.96
C ASN A 204 -17.63 7.50 24.11
N THR A 205 -17.82 6.39 24.85
CA THR A 205 -16.77 5.39 25.03
C THR A 205 -16.71 4.52 23.78
N THR A 206 -15.92 4.95 22.80
CA THR A 206 -15.43 4.06 21.75
C THR A 206 -14.75 2.86 22.42
N SER A 207 -15.02 1.63 21.93
CA SER A 207 -14.55 0.45 22.64
C SER A 207 -13.03 0.32 22.50
N THR A 208 -12.30 0.48 23.61
CA THR A 208 -10.88 0.15 23.72
C THR A 208 -10.71 -1.36 23.95
N GLU A 209 -11.37 -2.14 23.10
CA GLU A 209 -11.22 -3.60 22.98
C GLU A 209 -10.45 -3.86 21.66
N ILE A 210 -10.05 -5.10 21.39
CA ILE A 210 -9.44 -5.49 20.11
C ILE A 210 -10.31 -6.61 19.55
N GLU A 211 -10.98 -6.32 18.43
CA GLU A 211 -11.85 -7.30 17.77
C GLU A 211 -10.98 -8.33 17.02
N ILE A 212 -11.32 -9.62 17.11
CA ILE A 212 -10.49 -10.69 16.51
C ILE A 212 -11.37 -11.61 15.66
N ILE A 213 -11.17 -11.55 14.34
CA ILE A 213 -11.80 -12.44 13.36
C ILE A 213 -10.78 -13.52 12.97
N ASN A 214 -10.94 -14.74 13.47
CA ASN A 214 -10.02 -15.85 13.23
C ASN A 214 -10.65 -16.98 12.40
N TYR A 215 -10.09 -17.23 11.21
CA TYR A 215 -10.43 -18.35 10.33
C TYR A 215 -9.31 -19.41 10.20
N THR A 216 -8.26 -19.32 11.03
CA THR A 216 -7.15 -20.28 11.08
C THR A 216 -7.37 -21.37 12.15
N ASP A 217 -6.55 -22.42 12.10
CA ASP A 217 -6.50 -23.47 13.14
C ASP A 217 -5.78 -23.04 14.43
N TYR A 218 -5.21 -21.82 14.52
CA TYR A 218 -4.63 -21.32 15.77
C TYR A 218 -5.74 -21.07 16.81
N SER A 219 -5.47 -21.41 18.08
CA SER A 219 -6.46 -21.24 19.14
C SER A 219 -6.76 -19.76 19.38
N ILE A 220 -8.04 -19.38 19.31
CA ILE A 220 -8.49 -18.01 19.61
C ILE A 220 -8.02 -17.55 21.00
N SER A 221 -7.97 -18.45 22.00
CA SER A 221 -7.45 -18.15 23.33
C SER A 221 -5.99 -17.70 23.33
N ASP A 222 -5.20 -18.21 22.40
CA ASP A 222 -3.75 -18.02 22.39
C ASP A 222 -3.43 -16.75 21.60
N LEU A 223 -4.16 -16.50 20.52
CA LEU A 223 -4.22 -15.19 19.85
C LEU A 223 -4.65 -14.09 20.84
N GLU A 224 -5.77 -14.24 21.55
CA GLU A 224 -6.23 -13.34 22.62
C GLU A 224 -5.12 -13.10 23.66
N ASN A 225 -4.50 -14.16 24.19
CA ASN A 225 -3.44 -14.05 25.19
C ASN A 225 -2.24 -13.24 24.68
N TRP A 226 -1.80 -13.43 23.43
CA TRP A 226 -0.66 -12.69 22.86
C TRP A 226 -1.02 -11.24 22.52
N ILE A 227 -2.19 -11.02 21.92
CA ILE A 227 -2.69 -9.69 21.53
C ILE A 227 -2.91 -8.80 22.75
N TYR A 228 -3.62 -9.30 23.78
CA TYR A 228 -3.84 -8.54 25.01
C TYR A 228 -2.59 -8.43 25.89
N LEU A 229 -1.66 -9.38 25.82
CA LEU A 229 -0.34 -9.21 26.46
C LEU A 229 0.45 -8.08 25.78
N ALA A 230 0.45 -8.01 24.45
CA ALA A 230 1.12 -6.96 23.69
C ALA A 230 0.51 -5.57 23.96
N GLU A 231 -0.82 -5.46 23.93
CA GLU A 231 -1.51 -4.23 24.32
C GLU A 231 -1.15 -3.79 25.74
N SER A 232 -1.06 -4.72 26.69
CA SER A 232 -0.77 -4.41 28.11
C SER A 232 0.61 -3.78 28.36
N LYS A 233 1.49 -3.77 27.35
CA LYS A 233 2.81 -3.10 27.40
C LYS A 233 2.73 -1.63 27.01
N MET A 234 1.74 -1.25 26.19
CA MET A 234 1.65 0.08 25.61
C MET A 234 1.34 1.15 26.66
N LYS A 235 2.06 2.28 26.60
CA LYS A 235 1.87 3.44 27.49
C LYS A 235 0.44 3.99 27.42
N SER A 236 -0.12 3.91 26.21
CA SER A 236 -1.49 4.27 25.86
C SER A 236 -1.81 3.70 24.48
N ARG A 237 -3.07 3.36 24.25
CA ARG A 237 -3.65 3.18 22.91
C ARG A 237 -4.68 4.28 22.67
N ARG A 238 -4.79 4.76 21.43
CA ARG A 238 -5.90 5.62 20.98
C ARG A 238 -6.82 4.87 20.04
N ALA A 239 -6.23 4.24 19.03
CA ALA A 239 -7.01 3.67 17.95
C ALA A 239 -7.77 2.39 18.38
N ARG A 240 -8.99 2.26 17.85
CA ARG A 240 -9.72 0.98 17.83
C ARG A 240 -9.07 0.06 16.79
N ILE A 241 -8.94 -1.22 17.12
CA ILE A 241 -8.25 -2.22 16.31
C ILE A 241 -9.20 -3.39 16.04
N LEU A 242 -9.26 -3.82 14.78
CA LEU A 242 -9.75 -5.14 14.40
C LEU A 242 -8.61 -5.91 13.73
N PHE A 243 -8.34 -7.09 14.25
CA PHE A 243 -7.39 -8.05 13.69
C PHE A 243 -8.18 -9.14 12.95
N PHE A 244 -7.92 -9.35 11.66
CA PHE A 244 -8.47 -10.50 10.93
C PHE A 244 -7.37 -11.38 10.36
N ILE A 245 -7.46 -12.66 10.66
CA ILE A 245 -6.44 -13.67 10.35
C ILE A 245 -7.08 -14.86 9.63
N TYR A 246 -6.49 -15.24 8.50
CA TYR A 246 -7.04 -16.25 7.59
C TYR A 246 -5.95 -17.13 6.98
N PRO A 247 -6.25 -18.39 6.61
CA PRO A 247 -5.29 -19.30 6.02
C PRO A 247 -5.28 -19.21 4.49
N VAL A 248 -4.08 -19.17 3.89
CA VAL A 248 -3.86 -19.38 2.46
C VAL A 248 -3.03 -20.66 2.19
N GLY A 249 -3.16 -21.24 1.00
CA GLY A 249 -2.50 -22.51 0.63
C GLY A 249 -1.13 -22.30 -0.04
N ASP A 250 -0.83 -23.14 -1.03
CA ASP A 250 0.36 -23.02 -1.89
C ASP A 250 0.42 -21.65 -2.60
N LEU A 251 1.63 -21.10 -2.73
CA LEU A 251 1.90 -19.91 -3.55
C LEU A 251 1.61 -20.22 -5.03
N LYS A 252 0.83 -19.38 -5.71
CA LYS A 252 0.57 -19.56 -7.15
C LYS A 252 1.85 -19.35 -7.94
N ARG A 253 2.03 -20.16 -9.00
CA ARG A 253 3.22 -20.12 -9.86
C ARG A 253 2.83 -20.01 -11.34
N PRO A 254 3.33 -19.01 -12.10
CA PRO A 254 4.26 -17.95 -11.68
C PRO A 254 3.69 -17.07 -10.56
N GLU A 255 4.56 -16.38 -9.80
CA GLU A 255 4.11 -15.45 -8.76
C GLU A 255 3.21 -14.37 -9.38
N GLU A 256 2.01 -14.21 -8.82
CA GLU A 256 0.99 -13.28 -9.28
C GLU A 256 0.67 -12.27 -8.16
N PRO A 257 0.95 -10.98 -8.34
CA PRO A 257 0.63 -9.97 -7.33
C PRO A 257 -0.88 -9.72 -7.21
N VAL A 258 -1.39 -9.66 -5.97
CA VAL A 258 -2.75 -9.24 -5.66
C VAL A 258 -2.88 -7.72 -5.81
N ARG A 259 -4.04 -7.26 -6.30
CA ARG A 259 -4.32 -5.84 -6.54
C ARG A 259 -5.30 -5.27 -5.51
N SER A 260 -5.03 -4.06 -5.04
CA SER A 260 -5.91 -3.30 -4.14
C SER A 260 -5.56 -1.81 -4.19
N ASP A 261 -6.48 -0.93 -3.78
CA ASP A 261 -6.26 0.52 -3.75
C ASP A 261 -5.29 0.95 -2.63
N TYR A 262 -5.16 0.16 -1.56
CA TYR A 262 -4.21 0.39 -0.47
C TYR A 262 -2.81 -0.18 -0.75
N ALA A 263 -2.75 -1.38 -1.32
CA ALA A 263 -1.51 -2.17 -1.46
C ALA A 263 -1.47 -2.90 -2.81
N ASP A 264 -1.45 -2.17 -3.94
CA ASP A 264 -1.35 -2.78 -5.27
C ASP A 264 0.01 -3.49 -5.40
N ARG A 265 -0.03 -4.83 -5.55
CA ARG A 265 1.13 -5.71 -5.79
C ARG A 265 2.11 -5.92 -4.64
N VAL A 266 1.80 -5.46 -3.43
CA VAL A 266 2.63 -5.77 -2.25
C VAL A 266 2.50 -7.25 -1.87
N PHE A 267 1.29 -7.81 -1.97
CA PHE A 267 0.99 -9.18 -1.57
C PHE A 267 0.97 -10.15 -2.76
N LEU A 268 1.42 -11.38 -2.55
CA LEU A 268 1.42 -12.47 -3.53
C LEU A 268 0.13 -13.30 -3.42
N ALA A 269 -0.31 -13.85 -4.54
CA ALA A 269 -1.53 -14.66 -4.60
C ALA A 269 -1.22 -16.15 -4.33
N HIS A 270 -1.86 -16.71 -3.31
CA HIS A 270 -1.83 -18.12 -2.93
C HIS A 270 -3.16 -18.83 -3.29
N GLU A 271 -3.24 -20.14 -3.07
CA GLU A 271 -4.53 -20.87 -3.10
C GLU A 271 -5.49 -20.33 -2.02
N VAL A 272 -6.73 -20.06 -2.41
CA VAL A 272 -7.81 -19.59 -1.54
C VAL A 272 -8.41 -20.79 -0.80
N LEU A 273 -8.16 -20.88 0.51
CA LEU A 273 -8.69 -21.96 1.35
C LEU A 273 -10.06 -21.63 1.98
N LEU A 274 -10.43 -20.34 2.03
CA LEU A 274 -11.74 -19.88 2.46
C LEU A 274 -12.82 -20.24 1.43
N THR A 275 -14.05 -20.56 1.87
CA THR A 275 -15.20 -20.58 0.97
C THR A 275 -15.75 -19.16 0.80
N GLN A 276 -16.50 -18.89 -0.27
CA GLN A 276 -17.18 -17.59 -0.44
C GLN A 276 -18.04 -17.23 0.79
N THR A 277 -18.65 -18.22 1.46
CA THR A 277 -19.44 -18.00 2.69
C THR A 277 -18.58 -17.42 3.82
N ASP A 278 -17.34 -17.86 3.92
CA ASP A 278 -16.38 -17.39 4.92
C ASP A 278 -15.88 -15.99 4.56
N ILE A 279 -15.62 -15.73 3.28
CA ILE A 279 -15.25 -14.41 2.75
C ILE A 279 -16.35 -13.38 3.00
N GLU A 280 -17.61 -13.66 2.63
CA GLU A 280 -18.73 -12.77 2.95
C GLU A 280 -18.85 -12.59 4.48
N SER A 281 -18.72 -13.66 5.26
CA SER A 281 -18.82 -13.58 6.72
C SER A 281 -17.71 -12.76 7.38
N ILE A 282 -16.49 -12.72 6.82
CA ILE A 282 -15.41 -11.82 7.28
C ILE A 282 -15.79 -10.37 6.96
N LEU A 283 -16.23 -10.11 5.73
CA LEU A 283 -16.56 -8.76 5.26
C LEU A 283 -17.80 -8.18 5.95
N ASP A 284 -18.85 -8.98 6.17
CA ASP A 284 -20.03 -8.63 6.95
C ASP A 284 -19.63 -8.19 8.39
N GLN A 285 -18.72 -8.94 9.03
CA GLN A 285 -18.23 -8.60 10.39
C GLN A 285 -17.38 -7.33 10.40
N ILE A 286 -16.59 -7.06 9.37
CA ILE A 286 -15.82 -5.81 9.23
C ILE A 286 -16.77 -4.63 8.95
N GLU A 287 -17.82 -4.81 8.13
CA GLU A 287 -18.84 -3.78 7.88
C GLU A 287 -19.64 -3.46 9.15
N ASP A 288 -20.13 -4.47 9.88
CA ASP A 288 -20.82 -4.29 11.17
C ASP A 288 -19.91 -3.61 12.22
N TRP A 289 -18.61 -3.90 12.22
CA TRP A 289 -17.63 -3.22 13.08
C TRP A 289 -17.46 -1.75 12.68
N PHE A 290 -17.32 -1.45 11.38
CA PHE A 290 -17.25 -0.08 10.87
C PHE A 290 -18.55 0.73 11.05
N ALA A 291 -19.73 0.09 11.08
CA ALA A 291 -21.05 0.74 11.08
C ALA A 291 -21.37 1.63 12.30
N GLY A 292 -20.46 1.76 13.27
CA GLY A 292 -20.54 2.70 14.40
C GLY A 292 -19.36 3.69 14.50
N ASP A 293 -18.50 3.78 13.49
CA ASP A 293 -17.29 4.61 13.51
C ASP A 293 -17.56 6.07 13.10
N PRO A 294 -17.30 7.08 13.97
CA PRO A 294 -17.45 8.48 13.60
C PRO A 294 -16.34 9.00 12.66
N CYS A 295 -15.25 8.26 12.41
CA CYS A 295 -14.19 8.70 11.51
C CYS A 295 -14.33 8.23 10.05
N LEU A 296 -15.33 7.40 9.73
CA LEU A 296 -15.49 6.77 8.42
C LEU A 296 -16.79 7.21 7.73
N ASP A 297 -16.72 7.60 6.47
CA ASP A 297 -17.89 7.77 5.62
C ASP A 297 -18.22 6.49 4.81
N SER A 298 -19.37 6.46 4.14
CA SER A 298 -19.85 5.28 3.41
C SER A 298 -19.04 4.92 2.16
N ARG A 299 -18.20 5.84 1.66
CA ARG A 299 -17.20 5.63 0.61
C ARG A 299 -15.94 5.02 1.20
N ASP A 300 -15.50 5.50 2.38
CA ASP A 300 -14.35 4.95 3.10
C ASP A 300 -14.58 3.47 3.43
N ILE A 301 -15.72 3.15 4.05
CA ILE A 301 -16.15 1.78 4.37
C ILE A 301 -16.15 0.92 3.10
N LYS A 302 -16.78 1.40 2.03
CA LYS A 302 -16.88 0.67 0.75
C LYS A 302 -15.52 0.44 0.09
N ARG A 303 -14.59 1.40 0.12
CA ARG A 303 -13.25 1.27 -0.44
C ARG A 303 -12.45 0.21 0.32
N ASN A 304 -12.43 0.30 1.64
CA ASN A 304 -11.71 -0.64 2.50
C ASN A 304 -12.24 -2.08 2.35
N LEU A 305 -13.57 -2.26 2.34
CA LEU A 305 -14.18 -3.58 2.08
C LEU A 305 -13.88 -4.11 0.67
N SER A 306 -13.64 -3.24 -0.32
CA SER A 306 -13.22 -3.66 -1.66
C SER A 306 -11.79 -4.20 -1.68
N ASP A 307 -10.88 -3.58 -0.93
CA ASP A 307 -9.49 -4.04 -0.79
C ASP A 307 -9.43 -5.37 -0.02
N TYR A 308 -10.09 -5.45 1.13
CA TYR A 308 -10.12 -6.68 1.94
C TYR A 308 -10.80 -7.83 1.17
N ARG A 309 -11.84 -7.55 0.38
CA ARG A 309 -12.42 -8.53 -0.54
C ARG A 309 -11.40 -9.01 -1.57
N SER A 310 -10.65 -8.10 -2.19
CA SER A 310 -9.62 -8.48 -3.16
C SER A 310 -8.54 -9.38 -2.54
N TRP A 311 -8.11 -9.07 -1.30
CA TRP A 311 -7.16 -9.90 -0.56
C TRP A 311 -7.72 -11.30 -0.29
N LEU A 312 -8.96 -11.40 0.21
CA LEU A 312 -9.62 -12.67 0.55
C LEU A 312 -9.98 -13.52 -0.70
N GLU A 313 -10.49 -12.91 -1.77
CA GLU A 313 -10.92 -13.60 -2.99
C GLU A 313 -9.74 -14.01 -3.90
N ASN A 314 -8.58 -13.36 -3.79
CA ASN A 314 -7.37 -13.78 -4.50
C ASN A 314 -6.40 -14.61 -3.63
N GLY A 315 -6.60 -14.65 -2.32
CA GLY A 315 -5.76 -15.40 -1.39
C GLY A 315 -4.41 -14.71 -1.17
N ALA A 316 -4.43 -13.44 -0.77
CA ALA A 316 -3.23 -12.71 -0.42
C ALA A 316 -2.54 -13.30 0.83
N ASP A 317 -1.22 -13.34 0.81
CA ASP A 317 -0.35 -13.47 1.99
C ASP A 317 -0.28 -12.16 2.81
N ALA A 318 -1.41 -11.43 2.91
CA ALA A 318 -1.43 -10.06 3.40
C ALA A 318 -0.79 -9.95 4.79
N SER A 319 0.24 -9.12 4.90
CA SER A 319 0.92 -8.77 6.15
C SER A 319 0.91 -7.26 6.24
N THR A 320 -0.08 -6.70 6.95
CA THR A 320 -0.18 -5.25 7.08
C THR A 320 -1.08 -4.81 8.22
N MET A 321 -0.73 -3.67 8.81
CA MET A 321 -1.66 -2.75 9.43
C MET A 321 -2.12 -1.68 8.42
N HIS A 322 -3.43 -1.61 8.18
CA HIS A 322 -4.07 -0.54 7.40
C HIS A 322 -4.67 0.52 8.36
N GLY A 323 -4.09 1.72 8.32
CA GLY A 323 -4.58 2.90 9.03
C GLY A 323 -5.76 3.56 8.31
N VAL A 324 -6.99 3.13 8.63
CA VAL A 324 -8.23 3.57 7.95
C VAL A 324 -8.56 5.04 8.23
N CYS A 325 -8.23 5.54 9.42
CA CYS A 325 -8.31 6.94 9.84
C CYS A 325 -7.36 7.18 11.03
N GLU A 326 -7.21 8.40 11.59
CA GLU A 326 -6.32 8.62 12.76
C GLU A 326 -6.67 7.68 13.95
N GLU A 327 -7.95 7.41 14.19
CA GLU A 327 -8.43 6.60 15.33
C GLU A 327 -8.79 5.14 15.01
N THR A 328 -8.65 4.65 13.76
CA THR A 328 -9.07 3.28 13.39
C THR A 328 -7.99 2.52 12.63
N ARG A 329 -7.72 1.29 13.06
CA ARG A 329 -6.71 0.38 12.52
C ARG A 329 -7.37 -0.95 12.17
N ILE A 330 -7.05 -1.47 10.98
CA ILE A 330 -7.25 -2.86 10.62
C ILE A 330 -5.87 -3.52 10.60
N VAL A 331 -5.74 -4.73 11.12
CA VAL A 331 -4.55 -5.57 10.94
C VAL A 331 -4.98 -6.84 10.22
N ALA A 332 -4.40 -7.09 9.06
CA ALA A 332 -4.75 -8.20 8.18
C ALA A 332 -3.58 -9.19 8.12
N MET A 333 -3.88 -10.48 8.29
CA MET A 333 -2.87 -11.53 8.31
C MET A 333 -3.30 -12.78 7.51
N GLY A 334 -2.75 -12.92 6.30
CA GLY A 334 -2.87 -14.12 5.46
C GLY A 334 -1.76 -15.11 5.78
N VAL A 335 -2.01 -16.08 6.67
CA VAL A 335 -0.98 -17.04 7.09
C VAL A 335 -0.75 -18.07 5.98
N THR A 336 0.50 -18.25 5.55
CA THR A 336 0.90 -19.23 4.53
C THR A 336 0.83 -20.69 5.03
N GLU A 337 0.90 -21.66 4.13
CA GLU A 337 1.02 -23.07 4.53
C GLU A 337 2.34 -23.37 5.26
N ASN A 338 3.43 -22.70 4.92
CA ASN A 338 4.75 -22.87 5.55
C ASN A 338 4.72 -22.50 7.04
N MET A 339 4.19 -21.31 7.36
CA MET A 339 4.01 -20.81 8.73
C MET A 339 3.11 -21.71 9.59
N ARG A 340 2.10 -22.37 8.98
CA ARG A 340 1.19 -23.29 9.69
C ARG A 340 1.76 -24.68 9.94
N LEU A 341 2.55 -25.22 9.00
CA LEU A 341 2.88 -26.65 8.98
C LEU A 341 4.36 -26.98 9.24
N TYR A 342 5.29 -26.06 8.97
CA TYR A 342 6.73 -26.34 8.96
C TYR A 342 7.56 -25.44 9.88
N GLU A 343 7.11 -24.21 10.15
CA GLU A 343 7.84 -23.27 11.00
C GLU A 343 7.64 -23.48 12.51
N PRO A 344 8.59 -23.02 13.35
CA PRO A 344 8.38 -22.89 14.80
C PRO A 344 7.21 -21.95 15.14
N LEU A 345 6.52 -22.22 16.26
CA LEU A 345 5.43 -21.36 16.72
C LEU A 345 5.92 -19.95 17.07
N GLU A 346 7.18 -19.85 17.50
CA GLU A 346 7.89 -18.62 17.83
C GLU A 346 8.03 -17.67 16.62
N ASN A 347 8.13 -18.20 15.40
CA ASN A 347 8.10 -17.39 14.16
C ASN A 347 6.73 -16.73 13.98
N PHE A 348 5.66 -17.54 14.05
CA PHE A 348 4.29 -17.04 13.94
C PHE A 348 3.93 -16.03 15.04
N GLN A 349 4.41 -16.24 16.28
CA GLN A 349 4.27 -15.26 17.35
C GLN A 349 5.02 -13.95 17.05
N ASN A 350 6.24 -14.02 16.50
CA ASN A 350 7.00 -12.81 16.12
C ASN A 350 6.25 -12.01 15.04
N PHE A 351 5.81 -12.70 13.98
CA PHE A 351 5.04 -12.16 12.87
C PHE A 351 3.73 -11.49 13.34
N LEU A 352 2.92 -12.19 14.15
CA LEU A 352 1.68 -11.66 14.72
C LEU A 352 1.91 -10.41 15.59
N ILE A 353 2.98 -10.40 16.40
CA ILE A 353 3.26 -9.28 17.31
C ILE A 353 3.88 -8.09 16.56
N HIS A 354 4.62 -8.32 15.47
CA HIS A 354 5.14 -7.29 14.56
C HIS A 354 3.98 -6.50 13.94
N GLU A 355 3.09 -7.19 13.23
CA GLU A 355 1.93 -6.58 12.56
C GLU A 355 0.98 -5.88 13.53
N LEU A 356 0.76 -6.47 14.71
CA LEU A 356 -0.03 -5.84 15.76
C LEU A 356 0.62 -4.57 16.32
N TYR A 357 1.96 -4.52 16.42
CA TYR A 357 2.66 -3.34 16.95
C TYR A 357 2.47 -2.11 16.05
N HIS A 358 2.36 -2.28 14.73
CA HIS A 358 2.01 -1.18 13.83
C HIS A 358 0.67 -0.52 14.19
N ALA A 359 -0.31 -1.29 14.69
CA ALA A 359 -1.58 -0.72 15.16
C ALA A 359 -1.46 0.04 16.49
N PHE A 360 -0.35 -0.11 17.22
CA PHE A 360 -0.04 0.67 18.43
C PHE A 360 0.82 1.92 18.15
N GLN A 361 1.47 2.03 16.99
CA GLN A 361 2.27 3.18 16.58
C GLN A 361 1.37 4.40 16.27
N GLN A 362 1.00 5.14 17.32
CA GLN A 362 -0.07 6.16 17.28
C GLN A 362 0.11 7.23 16.19
N ASP A 363 1.33 7.69 15.94
CA ASP A 363 1.60 8.78 15.01
C ASP A 363 1.79 8.35 13.53
N LEU A 364 1.51 7.10 13.16
CA LEU A 364 1.46 6.68 11.75
C LEU A 364 0.41 7.48 10.96
N GLU A 365 -0.84 7.51 11.42
CA GLU A 365 -1.93 8.27 10.79
C GLU A 365 -2.25 9.59 11.48
N MET A 366 -1.25 10.24 12.09
CA MET A 366 -1.43 11.55 12.72
C MET A 366 -1.45 12.68 11.68
N GLU A 367 -2.57 13.39 11.66
CA GLU A 367 -2.84 14.37 10.62
C GLU A 367 -1.97 15.65 10.65
N GLY A 368 -2.02 16.38 9.53
CA GLY A 368 -1.28 17.63 9.37
C GLY A 368 0.23 17.39 9.35
N LYS A 369 0.96 17.90 10.35
CA LYS A 369 2.44 17.98 10.27
C LYS A 369 3.18 16.65 10.17
N CYS A 370 2.63 15.55 10.70
CA CYS A 370 3.30 14.26 10.57
C CYS A 370 3.17 13.73 9.15
N ARG A 371 1.92 13.68 8.67
CA ARG A 371 1.59 13.37 7.27
C ARG A 371 2.32 14.27 6.27
N ASP A 372 2.35 15.59 6.50
CA ASP A 372 3.02 16.58 5.65
C ASP A 372 4.54 16.33 5.54
N MET A 373 5.21 15.88 6.60
CA MET A 373 6.64 15.55 6.54
C MET A 373 6.87 14.22 5.80
N ARG A 374 6.04 13.20 6.09
CA ARG A 374 6.05 11.89 5.41
C ARG A 374 5.87 12.05 3.89
N GLU A 375 4.82 12.75 3.47
CA GLU A 375 4.37 12.83 2.07
C GLU A 375 5.08 13.90 1.22
N ARG A 376 5.72 14.90 1.82
CA ARG A 376 6.32 16.04 1.08
C ARG A 376 7.84 16.12 1.20
N ASP A 377 8.44 15.37 2.11
CA ASP A 377 9.90 15.35 2.35
C ASP A 377 10.40 13.91 2.62
N GLU A 378 9.85 12.94 1.89
CA GLU A 378 10.17 11.50 1.93
C GLU A 378 11.69 11.23 2.02
N ARG A 379 12.48 11.97 1.22
CA ARG A 379 13.96 11.87 1.18
C ARG A 379 14.64 12.20 2.51
N ASN A 380 14.00 13.04 3.32
CA ASN A 380 14.45 13.35 4.67
C ASN A 380 13.78 12.47 5.74
N SER A 381 12.70 11.75 5.42
CA SER A 381 12.04 10.85 6.36
C SER A 381 12.94 9.66 6.75
N ASN A 382 12.67 9.12 7.93
CA ASN A 382 13.18 7.82 8.39
C ASN A 382 12.05 6.87 8.79
N SER A 383 10.81 7.12 8.33
CA SER A 383 9.62 6.32 8.60
C SER A 383 9.91 4.83 8.58
N TYR A 384 10.26 4.26 7.42
CA TYR A 384 10.29 2.82 7.19
C TYR A 384 11.15 2.03 8.22
N TRP A 385 12.47 2.23 8.27
CA TRP A 385 13.31 1.44 9.19
C TRP A 385 13.05 1.72 10.68
N LEU A 386 12.55 2.90 11.05
CA LEU A 386 12.14 3.18 12.44
C LEU A 386 10.86 2.43 12.79
N VAL A 387 9.87 2.45 11.90
CA VAL A 387 8.55 1.82 12.03
C VAL A 387 8.70 0.30 12.08
N GLU A 388 9.35 -0.27 11.06
CA GLU A 388 9.63 -1.70 10.93
C GLU A 388 10.60 -2.19 12.02
N GLY A 389 11.68 -1.45 12.26
CA GLY A 389 12.67 -1.82 13.27
C GLY A 389 12.11 -1.86 14.68
N ALA A 390 11.16 -0.98 15.00
CA ALA A 390 10.53 -0.98 16.32
C ALA A 390 9.52 -2.13 16.48
N ALA A 391 8.78 -2.46 15.42
CA ALA A 391 7.90 -3.62 15.39
C ALA A 391 8.70 -4.92 15.59
N HIS A 392 9.80 -5.11 14.87
CA HIS A 392 10.64 -6.29 15.01
C HIS A 392 11.38 -6.37 16.35
N TYR A 393 11.83 -5.23 16.90
CA TYR A 393 12.40 -5.16 18.25
C TYR A 393 11.37 -5.59 19.30
N PHE A 394 10.17 -5.02 19.25
CA PHE A 394 9.09 -5.31 20.20
C PHE A 394 8.61 -6.76 20.09
N ALA A 395 8.43 -7.27 18.88
CA ALA A 395 8.09 -8.67 18.63
C ALA A 395 9.14 -9.63 19.20
N THR A 396 10.42 -9.40 18.91
CA THR A 396 11.51 -10.27 19.39
C THR A 396 11.64 -10.24 20.91
N TRP A 397 11.45 -9.07 21.53
CA TRP A 397 11.39 -8.96 23.00
C TRP A 397 10.17 -9.67 23.60
N LEU A 398 8.97 -9.51 23.03
CA LEU A 398 7.75 -10.06 23.61
C LEU A 398 7.64 -11.58 23.42
N VAL A 399 8.09 -12.11 22.28
CA VAL A 399 8.27 -13.56 22.06
C VAL A 399 9.24 -14.16 23.08
N ALA A 400 10.31 -13.42 23.43
CA ALA A 400 11.24 -13.85 24.47
C ALA A 400 10.59 -13.86 25.88
N GLU A 401 9.74 -12.89 26.21
CA GLU A 401 8.97 -12.91 27.46
C GLU A 401 7.97 -14.10 27.50
N ILE A 402 7.21 -14.31 26.42
CA ILE A 402 6.22 -15.40 26.29
C ILE A 402 6.89 -16.76 26.50
N ASN A 403 7.98 -17.03 25.77
CA ASN A 403 8.66 -18.33 25.78
C ASN A 403 9.74 -18.45 26.87
N ASN A 404 9.93 -17.40 27.69
CA ASN A 404 10.93 -17.31 28.76
C ASN A 404 12.37 -17.55 28.24
N THR A 405 12.67 -17.13 27.01
CA THR A 405 14.04 -17.16 26.47
C THR A 405 14.79 -15.88 26.88
N PRO A 406 16.10 -15.96 27.19
CA PRO A 406 16.88 -14.79 27.54
C PRO A 406 17.38 -14.02 26.30
N ASP A 407 17.79 -12.78 26.51
CA ASP A 407 18.67 -12.03 25.61
C ASP A 407 18.09 -11.79 24.20
N HIS A 408 16.96 -11.08 24.14
CA HIS A 408 16.36 -10.57 22.89
C HIS A 408 17.32 -9.63 22.14
N GLU A 409 18.15 -8.88 22.87
CA GLU A 409 19.17 -8.00 22.28
C GLU A 409 20.17 -8.80 21.43
N SER A 410 20.74 -9.87 21.99
CA SER A 410 21.64 -10.75 21.22
C SER A 410 20.93 -11.46 20.06
N GLN A 411 19.62 -11.72 20.14
CA GLN A 411 18.86 -12.32 19.04
C GLN A 411 18.71 -11.33 17.87
N ILE A 412 18.34 -10.08 18.15
CA ILE A 412 18.27 -8.99 17.18
C ILE A 412 19.64 -8.77 16.51
N LEU A 413 20.71 -8.67 17.32
CA LEU A 413 22.06 -8.42 16.81
C LEU A 413 22.66 -9.63 16.05
N GLU A 414 22.32 -10.87 16.43
CA GLU A 414 22.71 -12.05 15.64
C GLU A 414 22.02 -12.06 14.28
N LEU A 415 20.70 -11.86 14.24
CA LEU A 415 19.91 -11.92 13.02
C LEU A 415 20.30 -10.81 12.04
N ALA A 416 20.41 -9.57 12.53
CA ALA A 416 20.80 -8.43 11.70
C ALA A 416 22.21 -8.58 11.11
N LEU A 417 23.20 -9.03 11.91
CA LEU A 417 24.56 -9.28 11.40
C LEU A 417 24.58 -10.43 10.38
N ARG A 418 23.86 -11.53 10.65
CA ARG A 418 23.85 -12.72 9.78
C ARG A 418 23.25 -12.42 8.40
N LEU A 419 22.23 -11.57 8.34
CA LEU A 419 21.61 -11.12 7.09
C LEU A 419 22.50 -10.11 6.38
N PHE A 420 23.10 -9.15 7.09
CA PHE A 420 24.10 -8.23 6.51
C PHE A 420 25.30 -8.96 5.89
N GLU A 421 25.77 -10.05 6.49
CA GLU A 421 26.83 -10.90 5.95
C GLU A 421 26.39 -11.76 4.74
N ARG A 422 25.08 -11.83 4.43
CA ARG A 422 24.46 -12.63 3.36
C ARG A 422 23.95 -11.79 2.17
N GLU A 423 23.17 -10.74 2.45
CA GLU A 423 22.57 -9.81 1.48
C GLU A 423 23.32 -8.48 1.33
N GLY A 424 24.01 -8.01 2.38
CA GLY A 424 24.64 -6.68 2.38
C GLY A 424 23.63 -5.57 2.68
N GLU A 425 23.56 -4.55 1.82
CA GLU A 425 22.66 -3.40 1.99
C GLU A 425 21.21 -3.72 1.56
N ASP A 426 21.00 -4.77 0.77
CA ASP A 426 19.69 -5.21 0.26
C ASP A 426 18.84 -5.98 1.32
N MET A 427 19.25 -6.00 2.59
CA MET A 427 18.58 -6.76 3.64
C MET A 427 17.34 -6.05 4.21
N GLY A 428 16.32 -6.82 4.60
CA GLY A 428 15.05 -6.32 5.14
C GLY A 428 15.18 -5.26 6.24
N LEU A 429 14.42 -4.16 6.08
CA LEU A 429 14.52 -2.95 6.91
C LEU A 429 14.29 -3.19 8.40
N ASP A 430 13.43 -4.13 8.75
CA ASP A 430 13.03 -4.39 10.13
C ASP A 430 14.19 -4.98 10.96
N LYS A 431 14.99 -5.88 10.37
CA LYS A 431 16.10 -6.54 11.05
C LYS A 431 17.23 -5.56 11.37
N TRP A 432 17.68 -4.77 10.37
CA TRP A 432 18.72 -3.76 10.63
C TRP A 432 18.17 -2.57 11.42
N GLY A 433 16.90 -2.20 11.22
CA GLY A 433 16.24 -1.15 11.98
C GLY A 433 16.14 -1.47 13.48
N ALA A 434 15.84 -2.71 13.85
CA ALA A 434 15.85 -3.17 15.23
C ALA A 434 17.26 -3.10 15.85
N ALA A 435 18.30 -3.47 15.09
CA ALA A 435 19.69 -3.31 15.53
C ALA A 435 20.08 -1.82 15.69
N ALA A 436 19.69 -0.96 14.75
CA ALA A 436 19.90 0.48 14.81
C ALA A 436 19.21 1.12 16.04
N LEU A 437 17.98 0.70 16.36
CA LEU A 437 17.28 1.11 17.58
C LEU A 437 17.98 0.61 18.85
N ASN A 438 18.49 -0.63 18.88
CA ASN A 438 19.29 -1.11 20.00
C ASN A 438 20.56 -0.26 20.19
N LEU A 439 21.21 0.14 19.09
CA LEU A 439 22.37 1.05 19.16
C LEU A 439 21.98 2.44 19.70
N MET A 440 20.84 3.00 19.28
CA MET A 440 20.30 4.26 19.82
C MET A 440 20.02 4.16 21.33
N VAL A 441 19.54 3.02 21.82
CA VAL A 441 19.42 2.73 23.27
C VAL A 441 20.80 2.68 23.93
N LYS A 442 21.78 1.95 23.37
CA LYS A 442 23.13 1.86 23.97
C LYS A 442 23.86 3.21 24.03
N GLN A 443 23.65 4.06 23.02
CA GLN A 443 24.16 5.43 22.99
C GLN A 443 23.37 6.40 23.87
N ASN A 444 22.23 5.99 24.46
CA ASN A 444 21.31 6.83 25.26
C ASN A 444 20.63 7.95 24.43
N GLN A 445 20.44 7.75 23.12
CA GLN A 445 19.63 8.66 22.29
C GLN A 445 18.13 8.49 22.57
N ILE A 446 17.71 7.24 22.83
CA ILE A 446 16.34 6.85 23.24
C ILE A 446 16.42 5.88 24.42
N THR A 447 15.28 5.55 25.02
CA THR A 447 15.16 4.52 26.07
C THR A 447 14.49 3.26 25.53
N GLU A 448 14.93 2.08 25.95
CA GLU A 448 14.29 0.81 25.58
C GLU A 448 12.78 0.83 25.89
N ASP A 449 12.39 1.32 27.07
CA ASP A 449 11.01 1.59 27.48
C ASP A 449 10.17 2.32 26.42
N SER A 450 10.75 3.22 25.60
CA SER A 450 10.02 3.98 24.58
C SER A 450 9.71 3.18 23.31
N ILE A 451 10.51 2.14 23.03
CA ILE A 451 10.17 1.13 22.02
C ILE A 451 9.10 0.21 22.63
N LEU A 452 9.36 -0.32 23.83
CA LEU A 452 8.53 -1.36 24.46
C LEU A 452 7.15 -0.89 24.91
N ASP A 453 6.97 0.41 25.18
CA ASP A 453 5.68 1.02 25.52
C ASP A 453 5.04 1.83 24.36
N GLY A 454 5.63 1.75 23.17
CA GLY A 454 5.16 2.42 21.95
C GLY A 454 5.39 3.93 21.88
N SER A 455 5.89 4.57 22.94
CA SER A 455 5.95 6.05 22.99
C SER A 455 7.07 6.73 22.20
N LEU A 456 7.91 5.95 21.51
CA LEU A 456 8.73 6.42 20.38
C LEU A 456 7.86 6.97 19.24
N PHE A 457 6.62 6.48 19.11
CA PHE A 457 5.61 6.86 18.10
C PHE A 457 4.56 7.80 18.69
N HIS A 458 4.99 8.67 19.61
CA HIS A 458 4.21 9.79 20.11
C HIS A 458 4.80 11.10 19.58
N ASN A 459 3.92 12.07 19.28
CA ASN A 459 4.28 13.44 18.88
C ASN A 459 5.00 13.59 17.52
N CYS A 460 5.11 12.54 16.71
CA CYS A 460 5.82 12.54 15.42
C CYS A 460 7.35 12.70 15.54
N ASP A 461 7.95 12.21 16.63
CA ASP A 461 9.39 12.35 16.85
C ASP A 461 10.22 11.60 15.77
N ARG A 462 9.68 10.55 15.11
CA ARG A 462 10.34 9.89 13.97
C ARG A 462 10.62 10.83 12.79
N GLU A 463 9.71 11.75 12.46
CA GLU A 463 9.90 12.74 11.39
C GLU A 463 10.57 14.02 11.91
N LEU A 464 10.23 14.45 13.13
CA LEU A 464 10.62 15.77 13.63
C LEU A 464 11.98 15.77 14.35
N VAL A 465 12.39 14.64 14.95
CA VAL A 465 13.65 14.48 15.70
C VAL A 465 14.61 13.52 15.00
N PHE A 466 14.10 12.44 14.39
CA PHE A 466 14.94 11.34 13.85
C PHE A 466 15.05 11.31 12.31
N ASN A 467 14.70 12.40 11.61
CA ASN A 467 14.91 12.57 10.16
C ASN A 467 16.39 12.47 9.71
N ASN A 468 16.61 12.26 8.41
CA ASN A 468 17.95 12.09 7.81
C ASN A 468 18.89 13.30 7.98
N ASN A 469 18.37 14.50 8.28
CA ASN A 469 19.22 15.67 8.55
C ASN A 469 19.82 15.65 9.96
N ASN A 470 19.40 14.72 10.84
CA ASN A 470 20.00 14.54 12.16
C ASN A 470 21.36 13.81 12.02
N PRO A 471 22.51 14.45 12.36
CA PRO A 471 23.83 13.86 12.21
C PRO A 471 24.07 12.68 13.17
N GLU A 472 23.30 12.55 14.24
CA GLU A 472 23.39 11.40 15.15
C GLU A 472 22.71 10.16 14.55
N ILE A 473 21.66 10.33 13.73
CA ILE A 473 21.03 9.23 12.99
C ILE A 473 21.91 8.74 11.83
N GLN A 474 22.66 9.65 11.18
CA GLN A 474 23.64 9.24 10.16
C GLN A 474 24.74 8.35 10.78
N LYS A 475 25.24 8.67 11.99
CA LYS A 475 26.17 7.77 12.70
C LYS A 475 25.56 6.41 13.00
N ILE A 476 24.28 6.33 13.36
CA ILE A 476 23.59 5.06 13.59
C ILE A 476 23.56 4.23 12.29
N LYS A 477 23.20 4.84 11.16
CA LYS A 477 23.26 4.19 9.83
C LYS A 477 24.69 3.73 9.47
N ASP A 478 25.71 4.55 9.77
CA ASP A 478 27.12 4.23 9.54
C ASP A 478 27.69 3.12 10.46
N SER A 479 26.99 2.71 11.54
CA SER A 479 27.60 1.87 12.60
C SER A 479 26.75 0.77 13.24
N TRP A 480 25.46 0.63 12.91
CA TRP A 480 24.61 -0.46 13.44
C TRP A 480 25.17 -1.86 13.13
N ASN A 481 25.89 -2.03 12.01
CA ASN A 481 26.48 -3.31 11.62
C ASN A 481 27.81 -3.64 12.35
N LEU A 482 28.30 -2.75 13.22
CA LEU A 482 29.54 -2.95 13.98
C LEU A 482 29.31 -3.87 15.19
N ILE A 483 28.84 -5.09 14.92
CA ILE A 483 28.50 -6.13 15.90
C ILE A 483 29.63 -7.17 15.98
N GLU A 484 29.88 -7.78 17.14
CA GLU A 484 30.76 -8.94 17.32
C GLU A 484 30.16 -9.98 18.28
N LYS A 485 30.55 -11.25 18.11
CA LYS A 485 30.16 -12.34 19.02
C LYS A 485 31.17 -12.48 20.16
N VAL A 486 30.72 -12.29 21.40
CA VAL A 486 31.54 -12.35 22.62
C VAL A 486 31.07 -13.51 23.49
N GLY A 487 31.66 -14.68 23.25
CA GLY A 487 31.18 -15.93 23.84
C GLY A 487 29.95 -16.43 23.10
N ASP A 488 28.83 -16.58 23.82
CA ASP A 488 27.58 -17.07 23.24
C ASP A 488 26.64 -15.95 22.76
N ALA A 489 26.89 -14.68 23.16
CA ALA A 489 26.06 -13.51 22.83
C ALA A 489 26.71 -12.57 21.80
N TYR A 490 25.88 -11.77 21.13
CA TYR A 490 26.27 -10.72 20.17
C TYR A 490 26.14 -9.34 20.81
N VAL A 491 27.12 -8.48 20.58
CA VAL A 491 27.20 -7.13 21.16
C VAL A 491 27.79 -6.14 20.17
N PHE A 492 27.54 -4.85 20.38
CA PHE A 492 28.24 -3.80 19.63
C PHE A 492 29.73 -3.73 20.00
N LYS A 493 30.56 -3.59 18.98
CA LYS A 493 31.98 -3.20 19.08
C LYS A 493 32.07 -1.82 19.72
N SER A 494 33.20 -1.53 20.38
CA SER A 494 33.40 -0.25 21.07
C SER A 494 33.28 0.97 20.14
N GLU A 495 33.62 0.77 18.87
CA GLU A 495 33.61 1.74 17.78
C GLU A 495 32.20 2.23 17.42
N ALA A 496 31.15 1.46 17.70
CA ALA A 496 29.75 1.88 17.51
C ALA A 496 29.24 2.79 18.66
N LEU A 497 29.94 2.82 19.79
CA LEU A 497 29.44 3.36 21.06
C LEU A 497 30.05 4.72 21.46
N ASN A 498 30.73 5.43 20.54
CA ASN A 498 31.53 6.64 20.83
C ASN A 498 31.31 7.80 19.84
#